data_AF-A0A853BMP0-F1
#
_entry.id   AF-A0A853BMP0-F1
#
_cell.length_a   1.000
_cell.length_b   1.000
_cell.length_c   1.000
_cell.angle_alpha   90.00
_cell.angle_beta   90.00
_cell.angle_gamma   90.00
#
_symmetry.space_group_name_H-M   'P 1'
#
loop_
_entity.id
_entity.type
_entity.pdbx_description
1 polymer ?
#
loop_
_entity_poly.entity_id
_entity_poly.type
_entity_poly.pdbx_seq_one_letter_code
_entity_poly.pdbx_strand_id
1 'polypeptide(L)'
;MAEDWAPVREWHRAVNARDLDTARRIAAPGIRVGGPKGAAAGVEVFTDWITRSGIRLEPVSWHPVGADRVVVEQDATWPGAPDAQARQAPPVRAAGGG
;
A
#
# COMPACT_ATOMS: atom_id res chain seq x y z
N MET A 1 5.61 8.26 19.17
CA MET A 1 4.23 7.83 18.82
C MET A 1 3.72 8.41 17.50
N ALA A 2 4.22 9.54 16.99
CA ALA A 2 3.84 10.03 15.64
C ALA A 2 4.83 9.65 14.51
N GLU A 3 6.04 9.19 14.85
CA GLU A 3 7.18 9.14 13.92
C GLU A 3 7.64 7.73 13.52
N ASP A 4 7.12 6.68 14.16
CA ASP A 4 7.70 5.32 14.12
C ASP A 4 7.67 4.65 12.73
N TRP A 5 6.98 5.24 11.74
CA TRP A 5 6.83 4.69 10.38
C TRP A 5 6.91 5.75 9.28
N ALA A 6 7.78 6.77 9.44
CA ALA A 6 7.96 7.83 8.45
C ALA A 6 8.13 7.33 6.99
N PRO A 7 8.89 6.25 6.71
CA PRO A 7 9.02 5.74 5.33
C PRO A 7 7.69 5.26 4.74
N VAL A 8 6.85 4.60 5.54
CA VAL A 8 5.56 4.06 5.09
C VAL A 8 4.53 5.18 4.93
N ARG A 9 4.61 6.24 5.73
CA ARG A 9 3.79 7.45 5.54
C ARG A 9 4.15 8.17 4.25
N GLU A 10 5.43 8.37 3.99
CA GLU A 10 5.90 8.99 2.74
C GLU A 10 5.52 8.14 1.53
N TRP A 11 5.53 6.81 1.66
CA TRP A 11 5.03 5.90 0.64
C TRP A 11 3.55 6.14 0.32
N HIS A 12 2.67 6.24 1.33
CA HIS A 12 1.24 6.55 1.11
C HIS A 12 1.06 7.91 0.42
N ARG A 13 1.80 8.93 0.87
CA ARG A 13 1.76 10.27 0.27
C ARG A 13 2.15 10.24 -1.20
N ALA A 14 3.25 9.59 -1.54
CA ALA A 14 3.74 9.49 -2.92
C ALA A 14 2.73 8.74 -3.82
N VAL A 15 2.15 7.64 -3.32
CA VAL A 15 1.11 6.88 -4.06
C VAL A 15 -0.13 7.74 -4.29
N ASN A 16 -0.69 8.36 -3.24
CA ASN A 16 -1.94 9.13 -3.35
C ASN A 16 -1.79 10.40 -4.20
N ALA A 17 -0.61 11.03 -4.17
CA ALA A 17 -0.28 12.18 -5.01
C ALA A 17 0.12 11.79 -6.45
N ARG A 18 0.32 10.50 -6.73
CA ARG A 18 0.96 9.99 -7.96
C ARG A 18 2.33 10.63 -8.23
N ASP A 19 3.07 10.93 -7.17
CA ASP A 19 4.44 11.45 -7.25
C ASP A 19 5.40 10.30 -7.55
N LEU A 20 5.59 10.03 -8.84
CA LEU A 20 6.41 8.91 -9.30
C LEU A 20 7.90 9.09 -8.97
N ASP A 21 8.39 10.32 -8.93
CA ASP A 21 9.79 10.62 -8.60
C ASP A 21 10.07 10.31 -7.13
N THR A 22 9.18 10.72 -6.23
CA THR A 22 9.30 10.35 -4.81
C THR A 22 9.09 8.86 -4.61
N ALA A 23 8.08 8.26 -5.26
CA ALA A 23 7.83 6.82 -5.20
C ALA A 23 9.05 5.98 -5.62
N ARG A 24 9.76 6.37 -6.67
CA ARG A 24 11.00 5.72 -7.12
C ARG A 24 12.13 5.81 -6.09
N ARG A 25 12.30 6.99 -5.48
CA ARG A 25 13.40 7.25 -4.55
C ARG A 25 13.26 6.50 -3.22
N ILE A 26 12.03 6.35 -2.73
CA ILE A 26 11.78 5.77 -1.41
C ILE A 26 11.55 4.25 -1.46
N ALA A 27 11.22 3.69 -2.62
CA ALA A 27 11.00 2.26 -2.77
C ALA A 27 12.33 1.49 -2.67
N ALA A 28 12.32 0.40 -1.90
CA ALA A 28 13.40 -0.57 -1.95
C ALA A 28 13.48 -1.22 -3.35
N PRO A 29 14.67 -1.57 -3.86
CA PRO A 29 14.81 -2.18 -5.19
C PRO A 29 13.95 -3.43 -5.40
N GLY A 30 13.74 -4.21 -4.35
CA GLY A 30 12.92 -5.42 -4.33
C GLY A 30 11.47 -5.22 -3.93
N ILE A 31 10.91 -3.99 -4.01
CA ILE A 31 9.52 -3.71 -3.65
C ILE A 31 8.57 -4.66 -4.38
N ARG A 32 7.58 -5.20 -3.66
CA ARG A 32 6.57 -6.11 -4.20
C ARG A 32 5.20 -5.46 -4.18
N VAL A 33 4.50 -5.57 -5.31
CA VAL A 33 3.11 -5.15 -5.44
C VAL A 33 2.26 -6.40 -5.64
N GLY A 34 1.33 -6.65 -4.71
CA GLY A 34 0.42 -7.79 -4.73
C GLY A 34 -1.00 -7.39 -5.13
N GLY A 35 -1.71 -8.30 -5.79
CA GLY A 35 -3.13 -8.17 -6.07
C GLY A 35 -3.79 -9.50 -6.41
N PRO A 36 -5.10 -9.51 -6.74
CA PRO A 36 -5.84 -10.74 -7.03
C PRO A 36 -5.28 -11.58 -8.18
N LYS A 37 -4.48 -10.97 -9.07
CA LYS A 37 -3.84 -11.61 -10.22
C LYS A 37 -2.42 -12.13 -9.93
N GLY A 38 -1.98 -12.07 -8.68
CA GLY A 38 -0.63 -12.41 -8.26
C GLY A 38 0.18 -11.20 -7.80
N ALA A 39 1.47 -11.42 -7.53
CA ALA A 39 2.40 -10.39 -7.10
C ALA A 39 3.55 -10.24 -8.09
N ALA A 40 4.00 -9.00 -8.27
CA ALA A 40 5.16 -8.67 -9.09
C ALA A 40 6.14 -7.80 -8.27
N ALA A 41 7.40 -7.71 -8.69
CA ALA A 41 8.46 -7.03 -7.95
C ALA A 41 9.25 -6.06 -8.84
N GLY A 42 9.79 -5.00 -8.24
CA GLY A 42 10.62 -4.00 -8.89
C GLY A 42 10.01 -2.60 -8.84
N VAL A 43 10.87 -1.59 -8.91
CA VAL A 43 10.49 -0.17 -8.82
C VAL A 43 9.65 0.26 -10.03
N GLU A 44 9.97 -0.28 -11.20
CA GLU A 44 9.29 -0.06 -12.47
C GLU A 44 7.87 -0.61 -12.40
N VAL A 45 7.71 -1.85 -11.91
CA VAL A 45 6.41 -2.48 -11.64
C VAL A 45 5.58 -1.62 -10.68
N PHE A 46 6.20 -1.13 -9.61
CA PHE A 46 5.52 -0.29 -8.63
C PHE A 46 5.04 1.04 -9.23
N THR A 47 5.87 1.73 -10.01
CA THR A 47 5.49 3.01 -10.61
C THR A 47 4.49 2.87 -11.76
N ASP A 48 4.59 1.80 -12.55
CA ASP A 48 3.58 1.44 -13.54
C ASP A 48 2.24 1.13 -12.87
N TRP A 49 2.26 0.41 -11.74
CA TRP A 49 1.06 0.16 -10.95
C TRP A 49 0.39 1.43 -10.41
N ILE A 50 1.16 2.40 -9.86
CA ILE A 50 0.61 3.70 -9.43
C ILE A 50 -0.08 4.39 -10.62
N THR A 51 0.58 4.41 -11.77
CA THR A 51 0.10 5.09 -12.98
C THR A 51 -1.18 4.46 -13.51
N ARG A 52 -1.20 3.14 -13.68
CA ARG A 52 -2.33 2.41 -14.28
C ARG A 52 -3.54 2.31 -13.36
N SER A 53 -3.30 2.11 -12.07
CA SER A 53 -4.41 1.93 -11.12
C SER A 53 -5.07 3.26 -10.75
N GLY A 54 -4.30 4.36 -10.75
CA GLY A 54 -4.75 5.64 -10.22
C GLY A 54 -5.19 5.58 -8.75
N ILE A 55 -4.85 4.50 -8.05
CA ILE A 55 -5.36 4.11 -6.74
C ILE A 55 -5.07 5.20 -5.69
N ARG A 56 -5.99 5.35 -4.75
CA ARG A 56 -5.78 6.05 -3.49
C ARG A 56 -5.86 5.05 -2.34
N LEU A 57 -4.91 5.16 -1.41
CA LEU A 57 -4.77 4.33 -0.24
C LEU A 57 -4.71 5.26 0.98
N GLU A 58 -5.83 5.45 1.66
CA GLU A 58 -5.87 6.27 2.87
C GLU A 58 -5.60 5.38 4.09
N PRO A 59 -4.55 5.62 4.88
CA PRO A 59 -4.23 4.78 6.03
C PRO A 59 -5.26 4.98 7.15
N VAL A 60 -5.80 3.88 7.68
CA VAL A 60 -6.83 3.86 8.74
C VAL A 60 -6.20 3.52 10.08
N SER A 61 -5.47 2.40 10.15
CA SER A 61 -4.88 1.91 11.40
C SER A 61 -3.50 1.29 11.15
N TRP A 62 -2.64 1.35 12.17
CA TRP A 62 -1.24 0.95 12.08
C TRP A 62 -0.96 -0.12 13.13
N HIS A 63 -0.46 -1.28 12.70
CA HIS A 63 -0.18 -2.43 13.55
C HIS A 63 1.30 -2.82 13.44
N PRO A 64 2.16 -2.31 14.33
CA PRO A 64 3.56 -2.73 14.40
C PRO A 64 3.67 -4.25 14.61
N VAL A 65 4.59 -4.88 13.88
CA VAL A 65 4.92 -6.30 13.99
C VAL A 65 6.42 -6.41 14.19
N GLY A 66 6.85 -6.38 15.45
CA GLY A 66 8.28 -6.28 15.80
C GLY A 66 8.81 -4.85 15.63
N ALA A 67 10.13 -4.71 15.50
CA ALA A 67 10.80 -3.41 15.50
C ALA A 67 10.87 -2.74 14.12
N ASP A 68 10.82 -3.52 13.03
CA ASP A 68 11.12 -3.08 11.67
C ASP A 68 9.94 -3.21 10.69
N ARG A 69 8.78 -3.71 11.15
CA ARG A 69 7.63 -3.99 10.28
C ARG A 69 6.35 -3.41 10.84
N VAL A 70 5.48 -3.01 9.92
CA VAL A 70 4.14 -2.54 10.23
C VAL A 70 3.17 -3.05 9.18
N VAL A 71 1.99 -3.45 9.64
CA VAL A 71 0.83 -3.70 8.78
C VAL A 71 -0.08 -2.49 8.89
N VAL A 72 -0.47 -1.93 7.75
CA VAL A 72 -1.36 -0.76 7.69
C VAL A 72 -2.69 -1.21 7.11
N GLU A 73 -3.75 -1.05 7.89
CA GLU A 73 -5.11 -1.08 7.35
C GLU A 73 -5.35 0.21 6.58
N GLN A 74 -5.92 0.11 5.39
CA GLN A 74 -6.07 1.23 4.48
C GLN A 74 -7.39 1.14 3.69
N ASP A 75 -8.02 2.29 3.47
CA ASP A 75 -9.15 2.42 2.58
C ASP A 75 -8.65 2.63 1.15
N ALA A 76 -8.94 1.66 0.28
CA ALA A 76 -8.51 1.67 -1.10
C ALA A 76 -9.63 2.14 -2.04
N THR A 77 -9.35 3.17 -2.83
CA THR A 77 -10.26 3.69 -3.88
C THR A 77 -9.59 3.63 -5.24
N TRP A 78 -10.30 3.17 -6.27
CA TRP A 78 -9.83 3.12 -7.66
C TRP A 78 -10.63 4.09 -8.54
N PRO A 79 -10.10 5.30 -8.81
CA PRO A 79 -10.77 6.26 -9.68
C PRO A 79 -10.78 5.72 -11.12
N GLY A 80 -11.96 5.38 -11.64
CA GLY A 80 -12.15 4.97 -13.04
C GLY A 80 -12.26 3.46 -13.30
N ALA A 81 -12.39 2.61 -12.27
CA ALA A 81 -12.83 1.24 -12.48
C ALA A 81 -14.35 1.21 -12.76
N PRO A 82 -14.82 0.77 -13.95
CA PRO A 82 -16.21 0.34 -14.07
C PRO A 82 -16.40 -0.84 -13.10
N ASP A 83 -17.37 -0.70 -12.21
CA ASP A 83 -17.66 -1.62 -11.10
C ASP A 83 -16.67 -1.63 -9.93
N ALA A 84 -16.51 -0.47 -9.28
CA ALA A 84 -16.26 -0.41 -7.84
C ALA A 84 -17.57 -0.69 -7.08
N GLN A 85 -18.23 -1.82 -7.32
CA GLN A 85 -19.18 -2.33 -6.34
C GLN A 85 -18.36 -2.72 -5.10
N ALA A 86 -18.54 -1.95 -4.04
CA ALA A 86 -17.90 -2.08 -2.75
C ALA A 86 -17.79 -3.54 -2.30
N ARG A 87 -16.64 -4.16 -2.57
CA ARG A 87 -16.24 -5.38 -1.89
C ARG A 87 -15.71 -4.93 -0.54
N GLN A 88 -16.60 -4.76 0.42
CA GLN A 88 -16.21 -4.78 1.83
C GLN A 88 -15.51 -6.12 2.04
N ALA A 89 -14.19 -6.09 2.22
CA ALA A 89 -13.45 -7.29 2.55
C ALA A 89 -13.88 -7.72 3.97
N PRO A 90 -14.21 -9.01 4.21
CA PRO A 90 -14.51 -9.46 5.55
C PRO A 90 -13.28 -9.27 6.46
N PRO A 91 -13.47 -8.94 7.75
CA PRO A 91 -12.36 -8.69 8.65
C PRO A 91 -11.46 -9.92 8.76
N VAL A 92 -10.16 -9.75 8.49
CA VAL A 92 -9.16 -10.79 8.71
C VAL A 92 -8.95 -10.96 10.22
N ARG A 93 -9.25 -12.14 10.77
CA ARG A 93 -8.83 -12.53 12.12
C ARG A 93 -7.48 -13.23 12.02
N ALA A 94 -6.42 -12.57 12.46
CA ALA A 94 -5.17 -13.25 12.80
C ALA A 94 -5.29 -13.82 14.22
N ALA A 95 -5.36 -15.15 14.35
CA ALA A 95 -5.26 -15.82 15.63
C ALA A 95 -3.79 -15.92 16.02
N GLY A 96 -3.41 -15.32 17.16
CA GLY A 96 -2.12 -15.55 17.79
C GLY A 96 -2.11 -16.94 18.43
N GLY A 97 -1.20 -17.80 17.98
CA GLY A 97 -0.83 -19.03 18.66
C GLY A 97 0.48 -18.80 19.42
N GLY A 98 0.46 -19.03 20.73
CA GLY A 98 1.62 -18.93 21.62
C GLY A 98 2.52 -20.17 21.59
#